data_AF-A0A1V4IQ72-F1
#
_entry.id   AF-A0A1V4IQ72-F1
#
_cell.length_a   1.000
_cell.length_b   1.000
_cell.length_c   1.000
_cell.angle_alpha   90.00
_cell.angle_beta   90.00
_cell.angle_gamma   90.00
#
_symmetry.space_group_name_H-M   'P 1'
#
loop_
_entity.id
_entity.type
_entity.pdbx_description
1 polymer ?
#
loop_
_entity_poly.entity_id
_entity_poly.type
_entity_poly.pdbx_seq_one_letter_code
_entity_poly.pdbx_strand_id
1 'polypeptide(L)'
;MEVMYVKYIKDKRYSIIKEGTDIVIDNSEIIPFNSMEKEKAIEYDATNSKIKEFDSNCSFDNNINDEITNFFFNAIHKNYLSARKKSSKKL
;
A
#
# COMPACT_ATOMS: atom_id res chain seq x y z
N MET A 1 14.67 -3.95 -27.17
CA MET A 1 15.17 -3.61 -25.83
C MET A 1 14.39 -2.38 -25.40
N GLU A 2 13.55 -2.51 -24.38
CA GLU A 2 12.76 -1.39 -23.86
C GLU A 2 13.67 -0.51 -23.00
N VAL A 3 13.63 0.80 -23.23
CA VAL A 3 14.45 1.76 -22.48
C VAL A 3 13.52 2.75 -21.80
N MET A 4 13.60 2.79 -20.47
CA MET A 4 12.91 3.77 -19.64
C MET A 4 13.94 4.68 -18.98
N TYR A 5 13.81 5.98 -19.20
CA TYR A 5 14.62 7.00 -18.55
C TYR A 5 13.74 7.90 -17.70
N VAL A 6 14.08 8.06 -16.43
CA VAL A 6 13.39 8.95 -15.49
C VAL A 6 14.40 9.90 -14.87
N LYS A 7 14.07 11.19 -14.85
CA LYS A 7 14.88 12.24 -14.24
C LYS A 7 14.01 13.15 -13.39
N TYR A 8 14.53 13.54 -12.23
CA TYR A 8 13.89 14.47 -11.30
C TYR A 8 14.68 15.78 -11.26
N ILE A 9 14.02 16.92 -11.54
CA ILE A 9 14.63 18.26 -11.45
C ILE A 9 13.59 19.22 -10.91
N LYS A 10 13.89 19.92 -9.80
CA LYS A 10 13.06 21.02 -9.26
C LYS A 10 11.56 20.69 -9.22
N ASP A 11 11.19 19.68 -8.44
CA ASP A 11 9.79 19.22 -8.25
C ASP A 11 9.08 18.76 -9.53
N LYS A 12 9.84 18.44 -10.58
CA LYS A 12 9.32 17.86 -11.83
C LYS A 12 9.93 16.51 -12.09
N ARG A 13 9.09 15.58 -12.54
CA ARG A 13 9.46 14.27 -13.08
C ARG A 13 9.43 14.34 -14.60
N TYR A 14 10.54 13.97 -15.21
CA TYR A 14 10.70 13.82 -16.65
C TYR A 14 10.83 12.34 -16.95
N SER A 15 10.01 11.81 -17.85
CA SER A 15 10.07 10.41 -18.25
C SER A 15 10.08 10.27 -19.75
N ILE A 16 10.93 9.37 -20.23
CA ILE A 16 11.04 8.98 -21.63
C ILE A 16 10.94 7.46 -21.67
N ILE A 17 9.93 6.95 -22.38
CA ILE A 17 9.67 5.53 -22.57
C ILE A 17 9.86 5.23 -24.05
N LYS A 18 10.77 4.31 -24.38
CA LYS A 18 10.99 3.84 -25.75
C LYS A 18 10.56 2.39 -25.88
N GLU A 19 9.58 2.15 -26.74
CA GLU A 19 9.06 0.83 -27.10
C GLU A 19 9.17 0.66 -28.61
N GLY A 20 10.20 -0.06 -29.07
CA GLY A 20 10.48 -0.21 -30.51
C GLY A 20 10.80 1.13 -31.19
N THR A 21 9.95 1.56 -32.13
CA THR A 21 10.02 2.85 -32.82
C THR A 21 9.34 3.98 -32.05
N ASP A 22 8.49 3.64 -31.09
CA ASP A 22 7.63 4.60 -30.43
C ASP A 22 8.34 5.20 -29.23
N ILE A 23 8.19 6.53 -29.07
CA ILE A 23 8.78 7.30 -27.98
C ILE A 23 7.67 8.09 -27.30
N VAL A 24 7.44 7.81 -26.02
CA VAL A 24 6.52 8.56 -25.16
C VAL A 24 7.32 9.43 -24.22
N ILE A 25 7.04 10.73 -24.21
CA ILE A 25 7.66 11.71 -23.32
C ILE A 25 6.56 12.26 -22.41
N ASP A 26 6.73 12.08 -21.11
CA ASP A 26 5.78 12.55 -20.10
C ASP A 26 6.51 13.36 -19.03
N ASN A 27 6.01 14.56 -18.76
CA ASN A 27 6.54 15.50 -17.80
C ASN A 27 5.44 15.87 -16.80
N SER A 28 5.64 15.54 -15.53
CA SER A 28 4.65 15.78 -14.49
C SER A 28 5.24 16.58 -13.33
N GLU A 29 4.44 17.45 -12.73
CA GLU A 29 4.77 18.10 -11.45
C GLU A 29 4.60 17.09 -10.31
N ILE A 30 5.53 17.11 -9.36
CA ILE A 30 5.53 16.23 -8.20
C ILE A 30 4.71 16.91 -7.11
N ILE A 31 3.60 16.30 -6.73
CA ILE A 31 2.81 16.79 -5.60
C ILE A 31 3.53 16.35 -4.32
N PRO A 32 3.97 17.30 -3.46
CA PRO A 32 4.63 16.96 -2.22
C PRO A 32 3.65 16.20 -1.33
N PHE A 33 4.11 15.07 -0.79
CA PHE A 33 3.33 14.34 0.19
C PHE A 33 3.40 15.07 1.53
N ASN A 34 2.31 15.75 1.91
CA ASN A 34 2.14 16.19 3.29
C ASN A 34 1.94 14.93 4.12
N SER A 35 3.01 14.47 4.80
CA SER A 35 2.85 13.44 5.81
C SER A 35 1.82 13.94 6.80
N MET A 36 0.68 13.25 6.88
CA MET A 36 -0.26 13.42 7.97
C MET A 36 0.58 13.41 9.25
N GLU A 37 0.46 14.46 10.08
CA GLU A 37 1.17 14.50 11.35
C GLU A 37 0.95 13.16 12.02
N LYS A 38 2.04 12.43 12.30
CA LYS A 38 1.93 11.19 13.05
C LYS A 38 1.21 11.56 14.33
N GLU A 39 -0.03 11.10 14.49
CA GLU A 39 -0.67 11.10 15.79
C GLU A 39 0.37 10.48 16.73
N LYS A 40 0.72 11.22 17.78
CA LYS A 40 1.81 10.86 18.69
C LYS A 40 1.63 9.39 19.02
N ALA A 41 2.57 8.56 18.55
CA ALA A 41 2.62 7.18 18.97
C ALA A 41 2.67 7.24 20.49
N ILE A 42 1.60 6.76 21.14
CA ILE A 42 1.63 6.55 22.57
C ILE A 42 2.79 5.59 22.76
N GLU A 43 3.89 6.07 23.35
CA GLU A 43 4.97 5.21 23.79
C GLU A 43 4.36 4.26 24.81
N TYR A 44 3.96 3.09 24.32
CA TYR A 44 3.57 1.98 25.17
C TYR A 44 4.83 1.48 25.86
N ASP A 45 5.13 2.08 27.00
CA ASP A 45 6.10 1.53 27.93
C ASP A 45 5.49 0.24 28.49
N ALA A 46 5.97 -0.90 27.97
CA ALA A 46 5.38 -2.23 28.19
C ALA A 46 5.45 -2.73 29.66
N THR A 47 5.90 -1.88 30.58
CA THR A 47 6.25 -2.29 31.95
C THR A 47 5.35 -1.70 33.05
N ASN A 48 4.46 -0.74 32.75
CA ASN A 48 3.64 -0.10 33.78
C ASN A 48 2.14 -0.11 33.44
N SER A 49 1.55 -1.29 33.43
CA SER A 49 0.09 -1.46 33.41
C SER A 49 -0.53 -1.06 34.75
N LYS A 50 -0.79 0.23 34.95
CA LYS A 50 -1.94 0.65 35.74
C LYS A 50 -3.03 1.03 34.75
N ILE A 51 -3.91 0.07 34.51
CA ILE A 51 -5.16 0.22 33.75
C ILE A 51 -5.91 1.37 34.41
N LYS A 52 -5.80 2.57 33.83
CA LYS A 52 -6.83 3.58 34.01
C LYS A 52 -7.96 3.12 33.11
N GLU A 53 -9.08 2.77 33.72
CA GLU A 53 -10.37 2.63 33.04
C GLU A 53 -10.55 3.89 32.19
N PHE A 54 -10.28 3.76 30.90
CA PHE A 54 -10.75 4.71 29.91
C PHE A 54 -12.24 4.43 29.78
N ASP A 55 -13.06 5.42 30.11
CA ASP A 55 -14.49 5.42 29.82
C ASP A 55 -14.71 4.98 28.37
N SER A 56 -15.08 3.72 28.20
CA SER A 56 -15.25 3.05 26.93
C SER A 56 -16.60 3.42 26.33
N ASN A 57 -16.68 4.62 25.76
CA ASN A 57 -17.73 4.99 24.81
C ASN A 57 -17.17 5.06 23.37
N CYS A 58 -16.27 4.14 23.04
CA CYS A 58 -15.98 3.81 21.65
C CYS A 58 -16.25 2.31 21.47
N SER A 59 -17.46 1.99 21.02
CA SER A 59 -17.79 0.66 20.50
C SER A 59 -16.97 0.47 19.22
N PHE A 60 -15.69 0.11 19.37
CA PHE A 60 -14.90 -0.40 18.25
C PHE A 60 -15.61 -1.67 17.77
N ASP A 61 -16.27 -1.57 16.62
CA ASP A 61 -17.02 -2.66 16.04
C ASP A 61 -16.04 -3.68 15.47
N ASN A 62 -15.56 -4.57 16.33
CA ASN A 62 -14.63 -5.65 15.99
C ASN A 62 -15.13 -6.48 14.79
N ASN A 63 -16.45 -6.49 14.55
CA ASN A 63 -17.03 -7.17 13.40
C ASN A 63 -16.58 -6.57 12.06
N ILE A 64 -16.43 -5.25 11.96
CA ILE A 64 -15.97 -4.59 10.72
C ILE A 64 -14.51 -4.94 10.45
N ASN A 65 -13.67 -4.94 11.49
CA ASN A 65 -12.26 -5.31 11.36
C ASN A 65 -12.11 -6.78 10.96
N ASP A 66 -12.92 -7.66 11.52
CA ASP A 66 -12.96 -9.08 11.15
C ASP A 66 -13.44 -9.27 9.70
N GLU A 67 -14.45 -8.52 9.26
CA GLU A 67 -14.94 -8.56 7.89
C GLU A 67 -13.87 -8.11 6.88
N ILE A 68 -13.20 -6.98 7.15
CA ILE A 68 -12.10 -6.46 6.32
C ILE A 68 -10.96 -7.49 6.25
N THR A 69 -10.57 -8.05 7.39
CA THR A 69 -9.50 -9.04 7.48
C THR A 69 -9.84 -10.29 6.66
N ASN A 70 -11.05 -10.80 6.82
CA ASN A 70 -11.54 -11.97 6.08
C ASN A 70 -11.62 -11.70 4.56
N PHE A 71 -11.98 -10.50 4.14
CA PHE A 71 -11.99 -10.12 2.72
C PHE A 71 -10.59 -10.26 2.10
N PHE A 72 -9.57 -9.69 2.74
CA PHE A 72 -8.20 -9.74 2.22
C PHE A 72 -7.64 -11.16 2.22
N PHE A 73 -7.84 -11.93 3.29
CA PHE A 73 -7.40 -13.33 3.33
C PHE A 73 -8.04 -14.16 2.21
N ASN A 74 -9.33 -13.99 1.98
CA ASN A 74 -10.04 -14.71 0.92
C ASN A 74 -9.56 -14.32 -0.47
N ALA A 75 -9.31 -13.03 -0.73
CA ALA A 75 -8.79 -12.55 -2.00
C ALA A 75 -7.39 -13.13 -2.29
N ILE A 76 -6.49 -13.08 -1.31
CA ILE A 76 -5.14 -13.64 -1.43
C ILE A 76 -5.20 -15.15 -1.67
N HIS A 77 -6.02 -15.87 -0.89
CA HIS A 77 -6.14 -17.32 -1.01
C HIS A 77 -6.67 -17.74 -2.39
N LYS A 78 -7.72 -17.07 -2.89
CA LYS A 78 -8.28 -17.32 -4.24
C LYS A 78 -7.25 -17.05 -5.33
N ASN A 79 -6.51 -15.95 -5.23
CA ASN A 79 -5.46 -15.61 -6.18
C ASN A 79 -4.35 -16.66 -6.20
N TYR A 80 -3.87 -17.09 -5.02
CA TYR A 80 -2.88 -18.14 -4.88
C TYR A 80 -3.32 -19.47 -5.53
N LEU A 81 -4.53 -19.93 -5.21
CA LEU A 81 -5.08 -21.16 -5.79
C LEU A 81 -5.24 -21.06 -7.32
N SER A 82 -5.65 -19.90 -7.83
CA SER A 82 -5.80 -19.68 -9.27
C SER A 82 -4.45 -19.73 -10.00
N ALA A 83 -3.41 -19.13 -9.42
CA ALA A 83 -2.05 -19.14 -9.95
C ALA A 83 -1.48 -20.57 -9.99
N ARG A 84 -1.68 -21.34 -8.92
CA ARG A 84 -1.26 -22.74 -8.83
C ARG A 84 -1.98 -23.64 -9.85
N LYS A 85 -3.28 -23.44 -10.08
CA LYS A 85 -4.01 -24.19 -11.12
C LYS A 85 -3.51 -23.84 -12.54
N LYS A 86 -3.14 -22.57 -12.79
CA LYS A 86 -2.58 -22.15 -14.08
C LYS A 86 -1.19 -22.74 -14.34
N SER A 87 -0.33 -22.85 -13.32
CA SER A 87 0.98 -23.48 -13.48
C SER A 87 0.85 -25.00 -13.69
N SER A 88 -0.09 -25.66 -13.02
CA SER A 88 -0.33 -27.10 -13.17
C SER A 88 -0.93 -27.50 -14.53
N LYS A 89 -1.60 -26.60 -15.26
CA LYS A 89 -2.19 -26.88 -16.59
C LYS A 89 -1.22 -26.65 -17.76
N LYS A 90 -0.02 -26.12 -17.49
CA LYS A 90 1.01 -25.83 -18.51
C LYS A 90 2.06 -26.95 -18.65
N LEU A 91 1.85 -28.09 -17.99
CA LEU A 91 2.57 -29.35 -18.14
C LEU A 91 1.68 -30.35 -18.89
#